data_AF-A0A1G1Y4Y0-F1
#
_entry.id   AF-A0A1G1Y4Y0-F1
#
_cell.length_a   1.000
_cell.length_b   1.000
_cell.length_c   1.000
_cell.angle_alpha   90.00
_cell.angle_beta   90.00
_cell.angle_gamma   90.00
#
_symmetry.space_group_name_H-M   'P 1'
#
loop_
_entity.id
_entity.type
_entity.pdbx_description
1 polymer ?
#
loop_
_entity_poly.entity_id
_entity_poly.type
_entity_poly.pdbx_seq_one_letter_code
_entity_poly.pdbx_strand_id
1 'polypeptide(L)' 'MARKIIKEAKAPLEIKPQKESVWICMCGLSKNQPFCDGSHQATETEENGKIYEYDKEGHRTETN' A
#
# COMPACT_ATOMS: atom_id res chain seq x y z
N MET A 1 11.31 7.86 2.45
CA MET A 1 9.91 8.25 2.71
C MET A 1 9.38 7.40 3.86
N ALA A 2 8.34 7.88 4.55
CA ALA A 2 7.51 7.06 5.41
C ALA A 2 6.03 7.32 5.06
N ARG A 3 5.15 6.35 5.32
CA ARG A 3 3.73 6.48 5.02
C ARG A 3 2.89 6.15 6.24
N LYS A 4 1.87 6.97 6.48
CA LYS A 4 0.77 6.64 7.38
C LYS A 4 -0.38 6.09 6.55
N ILE A 5 -0.68 4.81 6.77
CA ILE A 5 -1.70 4.06 6.04
C ILE A 5 -2.64 3.41 7.06
N ILE A 6 -3.94 3.50 6.81
CA ILE A 6 -4.94 2.82 7.62
C ILE A 6 -4.93 1.32 7.26
N LYS A 7 -4.65 0.47 8.25
CA LYS A 7 -4.71 -0.99 8.11
C LYS A 7 -5.68 -1.56 9.13
N GLU A 8 -6.75 -2.19 8.63
CA GLU A 8 -7.81 -2.75 9.48
C GLU A 8 -7.60 -4.23 9.81
N ALA A 9 -6.78 -4.95 9.03
CA ALA A 9 -6.48 -6.36 9.26
C ALA A 9 -5.72 -6.57 10.59
N LYS A 10 -6.22 -7.49 11.43
CA LYS A 10 -5.67 -7.79 12.77
C LYS A 10 -5.01 -9.17 12.88
N ALA A 11 -4.90 -9.89 11.77
CA ALA A 11 -4.31 -11.22 11.71
C ALA A 11 -3.66 -11.46 10.33
N PRO A 12 -2.75 -12.43 10.21
CA PRO A 12 -2.22 -12.86 8.92
C PRO A 12 -3.33 -13.39 8.01
N LEU A 13 -3.19 -13.16 6.71
CA LEU A 13 -3.99 -13.83 5.70
C LEU A 13 -3.17 -14.96 5.09
N GLU A 14 -3.70 -16.18 5.10
CA GLU A 14 -3.09 -17.31 4.42
C GLU A 14 -3.28 -17.17 2.91
N ILE A 15 -2.18 -17.23 2.16
CA ILE A 15 -2.20 -17.34 0.70
C ILE A 15 -1.68 -18.73 0.35
N LYS A 16 -2.55 -19.57 -0.22
CA LYS A 16 -2.14 -20.89 -0.72
C LYS A 16 -1.19 -20.74 -1.91
N PRO A 17 -0.31 -21.72 -2.16
CA PRO A 17 0.54 -21.73 -3.35
C PRO A 17 -0.30 -21.54 -4.63
N GLN A 18 0.10 -20.58 -5.46
CA GLN A 18 -0.55 -20.28 -6.72
C GLN A 18 0.18 -20.96 -7.87
N LYS A 19 -0.55 -21.32 -8.94
CA LYS A 19 0.05 -21.87 -10.16
C LYS A 19 0.80 -20.81 -10.96
N GLU A 20 0.35 -19.57 -10.87
CA GLU A 20 0.88 -18.41 -11.57
C GLU A 20 1.47 -17.43 -10.56
N SER A 21 2.40 -16.61 -11.03
CA SER A 21 2.95 -15.51 -10.22
C SER A 21 1.86 -14.52 -9.88
N VAL A 22 1.85 -14.09 -8.62
CA VAL A 22 0.99 -13.01 -8.13
C VAL A 22 1.86 -11.91 -7.55
N TRP A 23 1.43 -10.67 -7.70
CA TRP A 23 2.11 -9.52 -7.11
C TRP A 23 1.51 -9.20 -5.75
N ILE A 24 2.36 -9.12 -4.73
CA ILE A 24 1.96 -8.76 -3.37
C ILE A 24 2.11 -7.24 -3.19
N CYS A 25 1.11 -6.61 -2.60
CA CYS A 25 1.13 -5.19 -2.31
C CYS A 25 2.20 -4.89 -1.25
N MET A 26 3.20 -4.10 -1.63
CA MET A 26 4.23 -3.60 -0.73
C MET A 26 4.09 -2.11 -0.40
N CYS A 27 3.27 -1.36 -1.16
CA CYS A 27 3.04 0.06 -0.91
C CYS A 27 2.03 0.32 0.22
N GLY A 28 1.18 -0.66 0.55
CA GLY A 28 0.12 -0.55 1.56
C GLY A 28 -1.21 0.04 1.06
N LEU A 29 -1.24 0.62 -0.14
CA LEU A 29 -2.39 1.38 -0.67
C LEU A 29 -3.40 0.57 -1.49
N SER A 30 -3.13 -0.71 -1.74
CA SER A 30 -4.03 -1.56 -2.52
C SER A 30 -5.41 -1.66 -1.87
N LYS A 31 -6.46 -1.54 -2.68
CA LYS A 31 -7.85 -1.84 -2.29
C LYS A 31 -8.15 -3.34 -2.38
N ASN A 32 -7.25 -4.12 -2.97
CA ASN A 32 -7.32 -5.58 -3.11
C ASN A 32 -6.23 -6.31 -2.30
N GLN A 33 -5.96 -5.86 -1.07
CA GLN A 33 -4.95 -6.48 -0.20
C GLN A 33 -5.25 -7.99 0.00
N PRO A 34 -4.23 -8.87 -0.06
CA PRO A 34 -2.79 -8.58 -0.04
C PRO A 34 -2.19 -8.35 -1.43
N PHE A 35 -2.99 -8.42 -2.49
CA PHE A 35 -2.51 -8.37 -3.86
C PHE A 35 -2.30 -6.94 -4.34
N CYS A 36 -1.40 -6.77 -5.30
CA CYS A 36 -1.19 -5.50 -5.99
C CYS A 36 -2.34 -5.22 -6.96
N ASP A 37 -2.83 -3.98 -6.96
CA ASP A 37 -3.87 -3.48 -7.87
C ASP A 37 -3.43 -2.25 -8.70
N GLY A 38 -2.12 -1.94 -8.68
CA GLY A 38 -1.56 -0.76 -9.36
C GLY A 38 -1.47 0.50 -8.50
N SER A 39 -2.09 0.54 -7.31
CA SER A 39 -2.07 1.74 -6.44
C SER A 39 -0.67 2.21 -6.01
N HIS A 40 0.37 1.39 -6.20
CA HIS A 40 1.77 1.77 -5.93
C HIS A 40 2.27 2.91 -6.82
N GLN A 41 1.65 3.17 -7.97
CA GLN A 41 2.04 4.27 -8.86
C GLN A 41 1.94 5.64 -8.17
N ALA A 42 0.99 5.81 -7.26
CA ALA A 42 0.87 7.04 -6.46
C ALA A 42 2.11 7.33 -5.60
N THR A 43 2.93 6.31 -5.34
CA THR A 43 4.12 6.40 -4.48
C THR A 43 5.42 6.72 -5.23
N GLU A 44 5.41 6.70 -6.57
CA GLU A 44 6.62 6.91 -7.38
C GLU A 44 7.21 8.33 -7.23
N THR A 45 6.37 9.30 -6.89
CA THR A 45 6.75 10.71 -6.72
C THR A 45 7.01 11.09 -5.26
N GLU A 46 7.15 10.10 -4.38
CA GLU A 46 7.46 10.36 -2.98
C GLU A 46 8.96 10.60 -2.77
N GLU A 47 9.28 11.67 -2.05
CA GLU A 47 10.67 12.04 -1.82
C GLU A 47 11.22 11.38 -0.54
N ASN A 48 12.53 11.13 -0.54
CA ASN A 48 13.16 10.61 0.65
C ASN A 48 13.15 11.66 1.79
N GLY A 49 13.00 11.21 3.03
CA GLY A 49 12.91 12.09 4.20
C GLY A 49 11.52 12.71 4.47
N LYS A 50 10.57 12.63 3.53
CA LYS A 50 9.19 13.10 3.73
C LYS A 50 8.27 12.01 4.28
N ILE A 51 7.22 12.44 4.99
CA ILE A 51 6.13 11.57 5.45
C ILE A 51 4.87 11.89 4.64
N TYR A 52 4.18 10.86 4.15
CA TYR A 52 2.93 11.01 3.42
C TYR A 52 1.79 10.31 4.16
N GLU A 53 0.64 10.96 4.27
CA GLU A 53 -0.61 10.38 4.75
C GLU A 53 -1.55 10.15 3.57
N TYR A 54 -2.13 8.94 3.51
CA TYR A 54 -3.13 8.57 2.52
C TYR A 54 -4.47 8.37 3.22
N ASP A 55 -5.49 9.07 2.76
CA ASP A 55 -6.86 8.89 3.26
C ASP A 55 -7.51 7.61 2.70
N LYS A 56 -8.76 7.34 3.11
CA LYS A 56 -9.51 6.16 2.66
C LYS A 56 -9.87 6.19 1.17
N GLU A 57 -9.90 7.37 0.56
CA GLU A 57 -10.25 7.56 -0.85
C GLU A 57 -9.00 7.42 -1.73
N GLY A 58 -7.81 7.59 -1.15
CA GLY A 58 -6.50 7.50 -1.78
C GLY A 58 -5.84 8.85 -2.00
N HIS A 59 -6.39 9.94 -1.46
CA HIS A 59 -5.75 11.25 -1.55
C HIS A 59 -4.52 11.31 -0.65
N ARG A 60 -3.45 11.89 -1.20
CA ARG A 60 -2.15 12.02 -0.54
C ARG A 60 -1.98 13.43 0.01
N THR A 61 -1.56 13.53 1.26
CA THR A 61 -1.06 14.76 1.86
C THR A 61 0.37 14.54 2.35
N GLU A 62 1.22 15.55 2.15
CA GLU A 62 2.55 15.59 2.77
C GLU A 62 2.39 16.06 4.22
N THR A 63 3.00 15.34 5.16
CA THR A 63 3.03 15.66 6.57
C THR A 63 4.48 15.84 7.02
N ASN A 64 4.71 16.82 7.89
CA ASN A 64 6.03 17.22 8.38
C ASN A 64 6.64 16.19 9.33
#